data_AF-A0A1Y2FNL1-F1
#
_entry.id   AF-A0A1Y2FNL1-F1
#
_cell.length_a   1.000
_cell.length_b   1.000
_cell.length_c   1.000
_cell.angle_alpha   90.00
_cell.angle_beta   90.00
_cell.angle_gamma   90.00
#
_symmetry.space_group_name_H-M   'P 1'
#
loop_
_entity.id
_entity.type
_entity.pdbx_description
1 polymer ?
#
loop_
_entity_poly.entity_id
_entity_poly.type
_entity_poly.pdbx_seq_one_letter_code
_entity_poly.pdbx_strand_id
1 'polypeptide(L)'
;MKAAKKAVKPRDRIKFWNIAVGDTVRVITGPQRGTTGRVIELHKERNKITVGGVNIIKKTLPLFLSSESGLETQKFEYAAPIHYSNVQLVGDIPVTLGAKETRSVVVKRVLRGKTFFNKDKKMLTWRRWIPGENLFLPWPKREQDEVSGPMDTTEAEVSANTYLETLYASPVPTGLEDELRNKYSRFTREKRERAALSEVPVAEVEGIEEDVAAPKRYVPKNRDPLKGLSPAAIDTLAQSMKRL
;
A
#
# COMPACT_ATOMS: atom_id res chain seq x y z
N MET A 1 2.09 -25.44 -30.25
CA MET A 1 2.28 -25.03 -28.84
C MET A 1 0.93 -24.63 -28.26
N LYS A 2 0.48 -25.22 -27.14
CA LYS A 2 -0.79 -24.80 -26.50
C LYS A 2 -0.61 -23.40 -25.92
N ALA A 3 -1.40 -22.44 -26.39
CA ALA A 3 -1.38 -21.08 -25.86
C ALA A 3 -1.59 -21.11 -24.33
N ALA A 4 -0.68 -20.46 -23.60
CA ALA A 4 -0.85 -20.28 -22.16
C ALA A 4 -2.23 -19.67 -21.88
N LYS A 5 -2.96 -20.22 -20.91
CA LYS A 5 -4.31 -19.73 -20.57
C LYS A 5 -4.20 -18.26 -20.16
N LYS A 6 -4.66 -17.36 -21.03
CA LYS A 6 -4.54 -15.90 -20.90
C LYS A 6 -5.11 -15.43 -19.56
N ALA A 7 -4.29 -14.76 -18.76
CA ALA A 7 -4.76 -14.07 -17.56
C ALA A 7 -5.72 -12.94 -17.95
N VAL A 8 -6.73 -12.71 -17.13
CA VAL A 8 -7.67 -11.60 -17.34
C VAL A 8 -6.95 -10.29 -17.00
N LYS A 9 -7.15 -9.25 -17.82
CA LYS A 9 -6.58 -7.92 -17.56
C LYS A 9 -7.03 -7.45 -16.17
N PRO A 10 -6.20 -6.74 -15.39
CA PRO A 10 -6.56 -6.30 -14.04
C PRO A 10 -7.90 -5.54 -13.94
N ARG A 11 -8.27 -4.80 -14.99
CA ARG A 11 -9.55 -4.06 -15.09
C ARG A 11 -10.79 -4.97 -15.13
N ASP A 12 -10.66 -6.15 -15.75
CA ASP A 12 -11.76 -7.09 -15.98
C ASP A 12 -11.82 -8.20 -14.89
N ARG A 13 -10.90 -8.15 -13.91
CA ARG A 13 -10.93 -9.06 -12.76
C ARG A 13 -12.07 -8.69 -11.83
N ILE A 14 -12.79 -9.70 -11.37
CA ILE A 14 -13.84 -9.51 -10.37
C ILE A 14 -13.16 -9.05 -9.06
N LYS A 15 -13.42 -7.81 -8.64
CA LYS A 15 -12.84 -7.24 -7.42
C LYS A 15 -13.42 -7.87 -6.15
N PHE A 16 -14.73 -8.06 -6.14
CA PHE A 16 -15.47 -8.56 -4.98
C PHE A 16 -16.06 -9.93 -5.30
N TRP A 17 -15.45 -10.97 -4.73
CA TRP A 17 -15.91 -12.35 -4.88
C TRP A 17 -16.89 -12.71 -3.77
N ASN A 18 -18.08 -13.17 -4.12
CA ASN A 18 -19.08 -13.61 -3.13
C ASN A 18 -18.98 -15.12 -2.79
N ILE A 19 -18.09 -15.84 -3.48
CA ILE A 19 -17.82 -17.27 -3.28
C ILE A 19 -16.41 -17.39 -2.69
N ALA A 20 -16.27 -18.20 -1.66
CA ALA A 20 -15.03 -18.54 -0.99
C ALA A 20 -14.68 -20.03 -1.17
N VAL A 21 -13.44 -20.39 -0.84
CA VAL A 21 -13.04 -21.80 -0.74
C VAL A 21 -13.86 -22.48 0.36
N GLY A 22 -14.34 -23.69 0.08
CA GLY A 22 -15.18 -24.47 0.98
C GLY A 22 -16.68 -24.23 0.86
N ASP A 23 -17.14 -23.23 0.09
CA ASP A 23 -18.57 -23.07 -0.21
C ASP A 23 -19.09 -24.21 -1.11
N THR A 24 -20.36 -24.54 -0.96
CA THR A 24 -21.07 -25.46 -1.87
C THR A 24 -21.72 -24.67 -2.99
N VAL A 25 -21.56 -25.14 -4.22
CA VAL A 25 -22.03 -24.44 -5.41
C VAL A 25 -22.67 -25.39 -6.41
N ARG A 26 -23.62 -24.89 -7.20
CA ARG A 26 -24.31 -25.61 -8.27
C ARG A 26 -23.92 -25.07 -9.63
N VAL A 27 -23.67 -25.95 -10.59
CA VAL A 27 -23.40 -25.56 -11.98
C VAL A 27 -24.70 -25.22 -12.70
N ILE A 28 -24.72 -24.07 -13.37
CA ILE A 28 -25.88 -23.55 -14.09
C ILE A 28 -25.81 -23.87 -15.58
N THR A 29 -24.61 -23.82 -16.16
CA THR A 29 -24.40 -23.89 -17.61
C THR A 29 -23.24 -24.82 -17.93
N GLY A 30 -23.37 -25.59 -19.00
CA GLY A 30 -22.36 -26.53 -19.49
C GLY A 30 -22.86 -27.99 -19.46
N PRO A 31 -21.97 -28.95 -19.76
CA PRO A 31 -22.32 -30.37 -19.88
C PRO A 31 -22.78 -30.99 -18.56
N GLN A 32 -22.25 -30.51 -17.42
CA GLN A 32 -22.60 -30.98 -16.08
C GLN A 32 -23.52 -29.97 -15.37
N ARG A 33 -24.54 -29.47 -16.08
CA ARG A 33 -25.53 -28.56 -15.51
C ARG A 33 -26.35 -29.28 -14.44
N GLY A 34 -26.54 -28.60 -13.31
CA GLY A 34 -27.36 -29.09 -12.21
C GLY A 34 -26.58 -29.79 -11.11
N THR A 35 -25.35 -30.23 -11.38
CA THR A 35 -24.47 -30.86 -10.39
C THR A 35 -24.05 -29.87 -9.32
N THR A 36 -24.05 -30.33 -8.08
CA THR A 36 -23.59 -29.59 -6.90
C THR A 36 -22.21 -30.10 -6.49
N GLY A 37 -21.31 -29.21 -6.07
CA GLY A 37 -19.98 -29.58 -5.59
C GLY A 37 -19.39 -28.52 -4.65
N ARG A 38 -18.36 -28.91 -3.89
CA ARG A 38 -17.63 -28.01 -2.99
C ARG A 38 -16.51 -27.30 -3.75
N VAL A 39 -16.30 -26.02 -3.46
CA VAL A 39 -15.21 -25.24 -4.05
C VAL A 39 -13.90 -25.60 -3.38
N ILE A 40 -12.92 -26.05 -4.17
CA ILE A 40 -11.58 -26.42 -3.70
C ILE A 40 -10.65 -25.20 -3.80
N GLU A 41 -10.64 -24.54 -4.95
CA GLU A 41 -9.71 -23.44 -5.21
C GLU A 41 -10.37 -22.29 -6.00
N LEU A 42 -9.88 -21.08 -5.76
CA LEU A 42 -10.29 -19.87 -6.46
C LEU A 42 -9.12 -19.26 -7.23
N HIS A 43 -9.24 -19.21 -8.56
CA HIS A 43 -8.27 -18.57 -9.43
C HIS A 43 -8.73 -17.14 -9.78
N LYS A 44 -8.49 -16.20 -8.86
CA LYS A 44 -8.92 -14.80 -8.99
C LYS A 44 -8.36 -14.09 -10.22
N GLU A 45 -7.16 -14.44 -10.66
CA GLU A 45 -6.51 -13.83 -11.84
C GLU A 45 -7.19 -14.19 -13.17
N ARG A 46 -7.92 -15.30 -13.18
CA ARG A 46 -8.56 -15.85 -14.38
C ARG A 46 -10.09 -15.80 -14.30
N ASN A 47 -10.67 -15.30 -13.21
CA ASN A 47 -12.10 -15.37 -12.90
C ASN A 47 -12.65 -16.82 -12.97
N LYS A 48 -11.88 -17.80 -12.50
CA LYS A 48 -12.25 -19.23 -12.52
C LYS A 48 -12.25 -19.85 -11.14
N ILE A 49 -13.03 -20.92 -11.00
CA ILE A 49 -13.24 -21.69 -9.78
C ILE A 49 -12.99 -23.16 -10.10
N THR A 50 -12.30 -23.87 -9.22
CA THR A 50 -12.18 -25.33 -9.27
C THR A 50 -13.17 -25.93 -8.28
N VAL A 51 -14.12 -26.72 -8.81
CA VAL A 51 -15.18 -27.36 -8.03
C VAL A 51 -14.92 -28.87 -8.01
N GLY A 52 -14.96 -29.47 -6.82
CA GLY A 52 -14.73 -30.91 -6.65
C GLY A 52 -15.79 -31.74 -7.36
N GLY A 53 -15.37 -32.81 -8.04
CA GLY A 53 -16.28 -33.72 -8.75
C GLY A 53 -16.88 -33.17 -10.04
N VAL A 54 -16.56 -31.93 -10.43
CA VAL A 54 -17.14 -31.25 -11.60
C VAL A 54 -16.04 -30.92 -12.61
N ASN A 55 -16.34 -31.09 -13.89
CA ASN A 55 -15.45 -30.83 -15.02
C ASN A 55 -14.12 -31.59 -14.88
N ILE A 56 -14.22 -32.89 -14.55
CA ILE A 56 -13.08 -33.77 -14.37
C ILE A 56 -12.44 -34.04 -15.73
N ILE A 57 -11.13 -33.80 -15.82
CA ILE A 57 -10.33 -34.11 -17.00
C ILE A 57 -9.31 -35.18 -16.63
N LYS A 58 -9.24 -36.22 -17.46
CA LYS A 58 -8.21 -37.25 -17.35
C LYS A 58 -6.95 -36.75 -18.06
N LYS A 59 -5.83 -36.73 -17.36
CA LYS A 59 -4.52 -36.42 -17.94
C LYS A 59 -3.53 -37.54 -17.68
N THR A 60 -2.79 -37.86 -18.73
CA THR A 60 -1.64 -38.75 -18.64
C THR A 60 -0.44 -37.96 -18.13
N LEU A 61 0.19 -38.45 -17.06
CA LEU A 61 1.45 -37.89 -16.59
C LEU A 61 2.60 -38.33 -17.50
N PRO A 62 3.58 -37.45 -17.76
CA PRO A 62 4.77 -37.84 -18.50
C PRO A 62 5.64 -38.79 -17.66
N LEU A 63 6.44 -39.62 -18.33
CA LEU A 63 7.24 -40.69 -17.73
C LEU A 63 8.19 -40.19 -16.62
N PHE A 64 8.78 -38.99 -16.77
CA PHE A 64 9.70 -38.40 -15.78
C PHE A 64 9.04 -38.07 -14.42
N LEU A 65 7.73 -37.83 -14.41
CA LEU A 65 6.96 -37.64 -13.17
C LEU A 65 6.38 -38.96 -12.65
N SER A 66 6.34 -39.98 -13.49
CA SER A 66 5.74 -41.29 -13.17
C SER A 66 6.76 -42.26 -12.57
N SER A 67 8.06 -42.05 -12.81
CA SER A 67 9.15 -42.93 -12.38
C SER A 67 9.26 -43.12 -10.87
N GLU A 68 8.85 -42.15 -10.05
CA GLU A 68 8.81 -42.29 -8.57
C GLU A 68 7.76 -43.28 -8.08
N SER A 69 6.78 -43.64 -8.93
CA SER A 69 5.60 -44.41 -8.55
C SER A 69 5.49 -45.80 -9.21
N GLY A 70 6.51 -46.21 -9.97
CA GLY A 70 6.63 -47.56 -10.53
C GLY A 70 5.59 -47.98 -11.57
N LEU A 71 4.72 -47.07 -12.04
CA LEU A 71 3.66 -47.37 -13.00
C LEU A 71 3.93 -46.67 -14.35
N GLU A 72 4.01 -47.46 -15.43
CA GLU A 72 4.43 -47.05 -16.78
C GLU A 72 3.55 -45.98 -17.44
N THR A 73 2.33 -45.72 -16.96
CA THR A 73 1.49 -44.61 -17.43
C THR A 73 0.40 -44.30 -16.40
N GLN A 74 0.70 -43.46 -15.40
CA GLN A 74 -0.35 -43.02 -14.49
C GLN A 74 -1.28 -42.00 -15.17
N LYS A 75 -2.54 -42.37 -15.32
CA LYS A 75 -3.63 -41.45 -15.68
C LYS A 75 -4.19 -40.86 -14.40
N PHE A 76 -4.05 -39.55 -14.22
CA PHE A 76 -4.62 -38.83 -13.08
C PHE A 76 -5.88 -38.07 -13.51
N GLU A 77 -6.89 -38.06 -12.65
CA GLU A 77 -8.13 -37.33 -12.84
C GLU A 77 -8.13 -36.10 -11.94
N TYR A 78 -8.38 -34.92 -12.51
CA TYR A 78 -8.48 -33.70 -11.72
C TYR A 78 -9.58 -32.77 -12.22
N ALA A 79 -10.16 -32.00 -11.30
CA ALA A 79 -11.18 -31.02 -11.62
C ALA A 79 -10.57 -29.84 -12.38
N ALA A 80 -11.11 -29.53 -13.56
CA ALA A 80 -10.65 -28.40 -14.35
C ALA A 80 -11.44 -27.12 -14.01
N PRO A 81 -10.78 -25.95 -13.98
CA PRO A 81 -11.44 -24.71 -13.57
C PRO A 81 -12.58 -24.27 -14.50
N ILE A 82 -13.72 -23.91 -13.89
CA ILE A 82 -14.94 -23.39 -14.52
C ILE A 82 -14.99 -21.87 -14.33
N HIS A 83 -15.63 -21.14 -15.25
CA HIS A 83 -15.79 -19.69 -15.11
C HIS A 83 -16.77 -19.32 -13.98
N TYR A 84 -16.49 -18.24 -13.26
CA TYR A 84 -17.31 -17.75 -12.13
C TYR A 84 -18.80 -17.64 -12.48
N SER A 85 -19.12 -17.17 -13.69
CA SER A 85 -20.51 -16.94 -14.14
C SER A 85 -21.34 -18.22 -14.33
N ASN A 86 -20.72 -19.38 -14.44
CA ASN A 86 -21.43 -20.65 -14.73
C ASN A 86 -21.87 -21.36 -13.44
N VAL A 87 -21.71 -20.72 -12.28
CA VAL A 87 -21.82 -21.33 -10.97
C VAL A 87 -22.68 -20.45 -10.07
N GLN A 88 -23.55 -21.07 -9.29
CA GLN A 88 -24.41 -20.42 -8.30
C GLN A 88 -24.10 -20.96 -6.90
N LEU A 89 -24.18 -20.09 -5.89
CA LEU A 89 -23.97 -20.47 -4.50
C LEU A 89 -25.19 -21.28 -4.02
N VAL A 90 -24.93 -22.40 -3.35
CA VAL A 90 -25.95 -23.13 -2.58
C VAL A 90 -25.76 -22.72 -1.13
N GLY A 91 -26.80 -22.11 -0.56
CA GLY A 91 -26.79 -21.64 0.82
C GLY A 91 -27.83 -22.38 1.63
N ASP A 92 -27.50 -22.61 2.90
CA ASP A 92 -28.45 -23.13 3.87
C ASP A 92 -29.27 -21.95 4.41
N ILE A 93 -30.55 -21.95 4.08
CA ILE A 93 -31.48 -20.87 4.44
C ILE A 93 -32.47 -21.45 5.45
N PRO A 94 -32.75 -20.74 6.57
CA PRO A 94 -33.75 -21.20 7.52
C PRO A 94 -35.14 -21.21 6.88
N VAL A 95 -35.95 -22.23 7.18
CA VAL A 95 -37.29 -22.39 6.58
C VAL A 95 -38.24 -21.25 7.00
N THR A 96 -38.16 -20.84 8.26
CA THR A 96 -38.87 -19.69 8.83
C THR A 96 -37.86 -18.75 9.47
N LEU A 97 -38.13 -17.44 9.48
CA LEU A 97 -37.28 -16.45 10.15
C LEU A 97 -37.06 -16.84 11.62
N GLY A 98 -35.83 -17.23 11.96
CA GLY A 98 -35.43 -17.64 13.31
C GLY A 98 -35.51 -19.14 13.62
N ALA A 99 -36.00 -19.97 12.69
CA ALA A 99 -36.00 -21.41 12.86
C ALA A 99 -34.59 -22.00 12.71
N LYS A 100 -34.31 -23.08 13.46
CA LYS A 100 -33.06 -23.84 13.35
C LYS A 100 -33.03 -24.79 12.14
N GLU A 101 -34.21 -25.16 11.65
CA GLU A 101 -34.35 -26.00 10.47
C GLU A 101 -33.94 -25.23 9.21
N THR A 102 -32.91 -25.73 8.54
CA THR A 102 -32.40 -25.16 7.29
C THR A 102 -32.75 -26.04 6.11
N ARG A 103 -32.99 -25.41 4.97
CA ARG A 103 -33.10 -26.07 3.67
C ARG A 103 -31.98 -25.58 2.76
N SER A 104 -31.41 -26.48 1.97
CA SER A 104 -30.38 -26.14 0.98
C SER A 104 -31.04 -25.56 -0.27
N VAL A 105 -30.79 -24.28 -0.54
CA VAL A 105 -31.41 -23.56 -1.65
C VAL A 105 -30.34 -22.99 -2.56
N VAL A 106 -30.60 -23.06 -3.87
CA VAL A 106 -29.75 -22.41 -4.87
C VAL A 106 -30.05 -20.93 -4.88
N VAL A 107 -29.04 -20.12 -4.55
CA VAL A 107 -29.17 -18.68 -4.44
C VAL A 107 -28.93 -18.03 -5.80
N LYS A 108 -30.00 -17.50 -6.41
CA LYS A 108 -29.95 -16.94 -7.77
C LYS A 108 -29.03 -15.70 -7.88
N ARG A 109 -29.08 -14.82 -6.88
CA ARG A 109 -28.34 -13.54 -6.87
C ARG A 109 -27.80 -13.29 -5.48
N VAL A 110 -26.51 -13.00 -5.38
CA VAL A 110 -25.85 -12.58 -4.13
C VAL A 110 -25.26 -11.21 -4.37
N LEU A 111 -25.68 -10.23 -3.59
CA LEU A 111 -25.15 -8.88 -3.59
C LEU A 111 -24.11 -8.69 -2.50
N ARG A 112 -23.26 -7.69 -2.69
CA ARG A 112 -22.33 -7.21 -1.67
C ARG A 112 -23.10 -6.31 -0.70
N GLY A 113 -23.08 -6.65 0.58
CA GLY A 113 -23.56 -5.74 1.64
C GLY A 113 -22.57 -4.61 1.94
N LYS A 114 -22.90 -3.75 2.90
CA LYS A 114 -21.99 -2.69 3.36
C LYS A 114 -20.68 -3.31 3.90
N THR A 115 -19.56 -2.70 3.55
CA THR A 115 -18.24 -3.10 4.05
C THR A 115 -18.06 -2.63 5.49
N PHE A 116 -17.49 -3.47 6.34
CA PHE A 116 -17.16 -3.19 7.74
C PHE A 116 -15.79 -3.77 8.09
N PHE A 117 -15.11 -3.16 9.05
CA PHE A 117 -13.81 -3.67 9.52
C PHE A 117 -14.03 -4.91 10.38
N ASN A 118 -13.42 -6.03 9.99
CA ASN A 118 -13.43 -7.26 10.76
C ASN A 118 -12.13 -7.32 11.58
N LYS A 119 -12.26 -7.32 12.91
CA LYS A 119 -11.13 -7.31 13.85
C LYS A 119 -10.30 -8.59 13.76
N ASP A 120 -10.95 -9.74 13.68
CA ASP A 120 -10.30 -11.06 13.62
C ASP A 120 -9.44 -11.20 12.36
N LYS A 121 -9.98 -10.75 11.22
CA LYS A 121 -9.27 -10.80 9.93
C LYS A 121 -8.41 -9.55 9.67
N LYS A 122 -8.44 -8.55 10.57
CA LYS A 122 -7.79 -7.22 10.44
C LYS A 122 -7.97 -6.57 9.06
N MET A 123 -9.16 -6.71 8.45
CA MET A 123 -9.44 -6.17 7.11
C MET A 123 -10.89 -5.75 6.93
N LEU A 124 -11.13 -4.85 5.97
CA LEU A 124 -12.49 -4.50 5.56
C LEU A 124 -13.11 -5.69 4.81
N THR A 125 -14.15 -6.27 5.40
CA THR A 125 -14.92 -7.37 4.82
C THR A 125 -16.34 -6.91 4.53
N TRP A 126 -17.07 -7.68 3.73
CA TRP A 126 -18.50 -7.46 3.51
C TRP A 126 -19.29 -8.73 3.84
N ARG A 127 -20.58 -8.53 4.12
CA ARG A 127 -21.53 -9.64 4.23
C ARG A 127 -22.09 -9.97 2.85
N ARG A 128 -22.39 -11.26 2.64
CA ARG A 128 -23.09 -11.76 1.46
C ARG A 128 -24.57 -11.54 1.64
N TRP A 129 -25.20 -10.73 0.80
CA TRP A 129 -26.61 -10.34 0.93
C TRP A 129 -27.46 -11.02 -0.13
N ILE A 130 -28.55 -11.67 0.27
CA ILE A 130 -29.56 -12.20 -0.65
C ILE A 130 -30.69 -11.16 -0.78
N PRO A 131 -30.85 -10.52 -1.96
CA PRO A 131 -31.98 -9.63 -2.17
C PRO A 131 -33.30 -10.42 -2.17
N GLY A 132 -34.35 -9.84 -1.60
CA GLY A 132 -35.69 -10.45 -1.50
C GLY A 132 -35.92 -11.06 -0.12
N GLU A 133 -35.09 -12.00 0.31
CA GLU A 133 -35.19 -12.62 1.64
C GLU A 133 -34.55 -11.76 2.74
N ASN A 134 -33.72 -10.77 2.39
CA ASN A 134 -32.97 -9.91 3.33
C ASN A 134 -32.12 -10.71 4.33
N LEU A 135 -31.65 -11.88 3.89
CA LEU A 135 -30.80 -12.77 4.67
C LEU A 135 -29.33 -12.61 4.29
N PHE A 136 -28.47 -12.79 5.29
CA PHE A 136 -27.02 -12.79 5.11
C PHE A 136 -26.49 -14.22 5.11
N LEU A 137 -25.64 -14.56 4.14
CA LEU A 137 -24.94 -15.86 4.14
C LEU A 137 -23.60 -15.76 4.87
N PRO A 138 -23.37 -16.56 5.93
CA PRO A 138 -22.12 -16.56 6.66
C PRO A 138 -21.00 -17.14 5.78
N TRP A 139 -19.78 -16.61 5.87
CA TRP A 139 -18.62 -17.16 5.15
C TRP A 139 -18.24 -18.54 5.70
N PRO A 140 -17.73 -19.47 4.85
CA PRO A 140 -17.23 -20.75 5.33
C PRO A 140 -16.02 -20.51 6.25
N LYS A 141 -15.92 -21.29 7.32
CA LYS A 141 -14.75 -21.28 8.19
C LYS A 141 -13.58 -21.86 7.38
N ARG A 142 -12.47 -21.13 7.34
CA ARG A 142 -11.23 -21.61 6.73
C ARG A 142 -10.50 -22.42 7.80
N GLU A 143 -10.25 -23.69 7.52
CA GLU A 143 -9.28 -24.49 8.28
C GLU A 143 -7.92 -23.79 8.09
N GLN A 144 -7.33 -23.32 9.18
CA GLN A 144 -6.00 -22.72 9.16
C GLN A 144 -5.02 -23.86 9.37
N ASP A 145 -4.10 -24.05 8.43
CA ASP A 145 -2.99 -24.96 8.65
C ASP A 145 -2.04 -24.28 9.63
N GLU A 146 -1.93 -24.81 10.85
CA GLU A 146 -0.93 -24.38 11.84
C GLU A 146 0.43 -24.90 11.41
N VAL A 147 1.04 -24.26 10.42
CA VAL A 147 2.37 -24.62 9.96
C VAL A 147 3.38 -23.90 10.83
N SER A 148 3.82 -24.55 11.90
CA SER A 148 5.00 -24.11 12.66
C SER A 148 6.25 -24.68 11.99
N GLY A 149 7.09 -23.80 11.46
CA GLY A 149 8.43 -24.14 10.99
C GLY A 149 9.40 -24.37 12.16
N PRO A 150 10.55 -25.03 11.92
CA PRO A 150 11.56 -25.27 12.95
C PRO A 150 12.31 -24.01 13.39
N MET A 151 12.24 -22.92 12.61
CA MET A 151 12.87 -21.62 12.92
C MET A 151 11.86 -20.59 13.46
N ASP A 152 10.60 -20.99 13.64
CA ASP A 152 9.57 -20.09 14.14
C ASP A 152 9.69 -19.95 15.66
N THR A 153 9.46 -18.74 16.15
CA THR A 153 9.47 -18.42 17.58
C THR A 153 8.24 -18.99 18.27
N THR A 154 8.39 -19.41 19.52
CA THR A 154 7.25 -19.87 20.32
C THR A 154 6.32 -18.71 20.68
N GLU A 155 5.02 -18.98 20.85
CA GLU A 155 4.06 -17.94 21.22
C GLU A 155 4.41 -17.28 22.57
N ALA A 156 4.99 -18.05 23.50
CA ALA A 156 5.44 -17.56 24.80
C ALA A 156 6.54 -16.50 24.66
N GLU A 157 7.51 -16.72 23.77
CA GLU A 157 8.58 -15.75 23.50
C GLU A 157 8.06 -14.50 22.79
N VAL A 158 7.12 -14.66 21.84
CA VAL A 158 6.54 -13.52 21.09
C VAL A 158 5.65 -12.65 21.96
N SER A 159 4.89 -13.25 22.87
CA SER A 159 3.96 -12.54 23.75
C SER A 159 4.64 -11.89 24.96
N ALA A 160 5.90 -12.24 25.24
CA ALA A 160 6.67 -11.63 26.32
C ALA A 160 6.90 -10.13 26.05
N ASN A 161 6.40 -9.28 26.95
CA ASN A 161 6.66 -7.84 26.87
C ASN A 161 8.02 -7.51 27.50
N THR A 162 9.08 -7.53 26.68
CA THR A 162 10.46 -7.25 27.12
C THR A 162 10.77 -5.74 27.13
N TYR A 163 9.91 -4.91 26.55
CA TYR A 163 10.16 -3.48 26.42
C TYR A 163 9.91 -2.75 27.75
N LEU A 164 10.95 -2.08 28.25
CA LEU A 164 10.87 -1.20 29.42
C LEU A 164 10.83 0.26 28.97
N GLU A 165 9.74 0.93 29.25
CA GLU A 165 9.58 2.36 28.98
C GLU A 165 10.48 3.16 29.93
N THR A 166 11.51 3.82 29.39
CA THR A 166 12.36 4.75 30.15
C THR A 166 12.19 6.16 29.56
N LEU A 167 12.03 7.16 30.43
CA LEU A 167 11.88 8.57 29.99
C LEU A 167 13.22 9.28 29.78
N TYR A 168 14.27 8.83 30.49
CA TYR A 168 15.58 9.50 30.51
C TYR A 168 16.53 9.01 29.42
N ALA A 169 16.28 7.83 28.85
CA ALA A 169 17.15 7.20 27.86
C ALA A 169 16.34 6.86 26.61
N SER A 170 16.99 6.97 25.45
CA SER A 170 16.42 6.48 24.19
C SER A 170 16.30 4.95 24.27
N PRO A 171 15.21 4.36 23.78
CA PRO A 171 15.05 2.90 23.74
C PRO A 171 16.02 2.21 22.76
N VAL A 172 16.65 2.97 21.87
CA VAL A 172 17.66 2.48 20.94
C VAL A 172 19.02 3.07 21.30
N PRO A 173 20.12 2.31 21.09
CA PRO A 173 21.46 2.84 21.32
C PRO A 173 21.76 3.97 20.35
N THR A 174 22.50 4.98 20.83
CA THR A 174 22.96 6.11 20.02
C THR A 174 23.76 5.62 18.81
N GLY A 175 23.48 6.16 17.62
CA GLY A 175 24.12 5.75 16.35
C GLY A 175 23.30 4.77 15.51
N LEU A 176 22.51 3.87 16.14
CA LEU A 176 21.59 2.97 15.41
C LEU A 176 20.49 3.75 14.69
N GLU A 177 20.15 4.94 15.20
CA GLU A 177 19.17 5.85 14.59
C GLU A 177 19.53 6.24 13.15
N ASP A 178 20.83 6.43 12.87
CA ASP A 178 21.33 6.79 11.54
C ASP A 178 21.24 5.59 10.55
N GLU A 179 21.20 4.36 11.07
CA GLU A 179 20.99 3.14 10.28
C GLU A 179 19.51 2.87 10.02
N LEU A 180 18.66 2.99 11.06
CA LEU A 180 17.22 2.82 10.95
C LEU A 180 16.60 3.86 10.02
N ARG A 181 17.18 5.07 9.99
CA ARG A 181 16.70 6.16 9.16
C ARG A 181 17.85 6.98 8.62
N ASN A 182 17.81 7.21 7.30
CA ASN A 182 18.79 8.08 6.65
C ASN A 182 18.77 9.50 7.26
N LYS A 183 19.85 9.82 7.96
CA LYS A 183 20.14 11.12 8.59
C LYS A 183 19.95 12.31 7.64
N TYR A 184 20.28 12.13 6.36
CA TYR A 184 20.29 13.20 5.36
C TYR A 184 19.10 13.16 4.40
N SER A 185 18.02 12.44 4.72
CA SER A 185 16.83 12.36 3.86
C SER A 185 16.23 13.75 3.58
N ARG A 186 15.97 14.02 2.30
CA ARG A 186 15.35 15.28 1.83
C ARG A 186 13.89 15.42 2.25
N PHE A 187 13.24 14.33 2.64
CA PHE A 187 11.83 14.28 3.00
C PHE A 187 11.58 14.44 4.51
N THR A 188 12.62 14.73 5.29
CA THR A 188 12.49 14.94 6.74
C THR A 188 11.81 16.27 7.02
N ARG A 189 10.72 16.23 7.80
CA ARG A 189 9.91 17.39 8.20
C ARG A 189 10.76 18.53 8.80
N GLU A 190 11.76 18.19 9.60
CA GLU A 190 12.68 19.16 10.21
C GLU A 190 13.49 19.97 9.21
N LYS A 191 13.79 19.45 8.01
CA LYS A 191 14.55 20.21 7.01
C LYS A 191 13.69 21.31 6.38
N ARG A 192 12.37 21.09 6.32
CA ARG A 192 11.38 22.11 5.92
C ARG A 192 11.25 23.19 7.00
N GLU A 193 11.27 22.79 8.27
CA GLU A 193 11.24 23.71 9.41
C GLU A 193 12.56 24.50 9.55
N ARG A 194 13.72 23.84 9.37
CA ARG A 194 15.05 24.50 9.30
C ARG A 194 15.18 25.41 8.08
N ALA A 195 14.68 25.01 6.92
CA ALA A 195 14.64 25.87 5.73
C ALA A 195 13.80 27.13 5.99
N ALA A 196 12.61 26.99 6.59
CA ALA A 196 11.76 28.11 6.98
C ALA A 196 12.41 29.03 8.04
N LEU A 197 13.20 28.48 8.96
CA LEU A 197 14.00 29.24 9.94
C LEU A 197 15.23 29.92 9.31
N SER A 198 15.85 29.30 8.30
CA SER A 198 16.99 29.88 7.56
C SER A 198 16.58 30.88 6.47
N GLU A 199 15.30 30.89 6.10
CA GLU A 199 14.69 31.88 5.19
C GLU A 199 14.39 33.21 5.89
N VAL A 200 14.67 33.34 7.20
CA VAL A 200 14.79 34.65 7.83
C VAL A 200 15.92 35.39 7.09
N PRO A 201 15.63 36.50 6.40
CA PRO A 201 16.54 37.07 5.43
C PRO A 201 17.85 37.52 6.12
N VAL A 202 18.95 37.38 5.39
CA VAL A 202 20.34 37.81 5.71
C VAL A 202 20.47 39.30 6.08
N ALA A 203 19.36 40.04 6.16
CA ALA A 203 19.27 41.46 6.48
C ALA A 203 19.86 41.83 7.86
N GLU A 204 20.01 40.90 8.80
CA GLU A 204 20.67 41.19 10.09
C GLU A 204 22.21 41.20 10.02
N VAL A 205 22.82 40.65 8.96
CA VAL A 205 24.29 40.62 8.82
C VAL A 205 24.86 41.92 8.21
N GLU A 206 24.03 42.70 7.51
CA GLU A 206 24.44 44.02 6.98
C GLU A 206 24.36 45.16 8.00
N GLY A 207 23.83 44.91 9.21
CA GLY A 207 23.59 45.92 10.25
C GLY A 207 24.65 46.01 11.35
N ILE A 208 25.72 45.21 11.29
CA ILE A 208 26.81 45.25 12.27
C ILE A 208 28.08 45.76 11.57
N GLU A 209 28.08 47.06 11.23
CA GLU A 209 29.34 47.79 11.22
C GLU A 209 29.73 47.95 12.69
N GLU A 210 30.65 47.11 13.18
CA GLU A 210 31.27 47.37 14.48
C GLU A 210 31.94 48.75 14.40
N ASP A 211 31.40 49.71 15.13
CA ASP A 211 32.06 50.97 15.48
C ASP A 211 33.28 50.66 16.37
N VAL A 212 34.30 50.00 15.80
CA VAL A 212 35.63 49.98 16.39
C VAL A 212 36.15 51.40 16.27
N ALA A 213 36.06 52.14 17.37
CA ALA A 213 36.55 53.50 17.51
C ALA A 213 38.05 53.59 17.21
N ALA A 214 38.41 53.63 15.93
CA ALA A 214 39.71 54.11 15.48
C ALA A 214 39.80 55.60 15.86
N PRO A 215 40.94 56.07 16.41
CA PRO A 215 41.09 57.49 16.72
C PRO A 215 40.86 58.28 15.42
N LYS A 216 39.90 59.20 15.43
CA LYS A 216 39.55 60.05 14.28
C LYS A 216 40.84 60.70 13.75
N ARG A 217 41.38 60.17 12.65
CA ARG A 217 42.44 60.85 11.90
C ARG A 217 41.87 62.17 11.41
N TYR A 218 42.55 63.27 11.70
CA TYR A 218 42.15 64.58 11.19
C TYR A 218 42.19 64.55 9.65
N VAL A 219 41.00 64.58 9.03
CA VAL A 219 40.86 64.77 7.58
C VAL A 219 40.73 66.28 7.37
N PRO A 220 41.68 66.94 6.69
CA PRO A 220 41.55 68.36 6.40
C PRO A 220 40.31 68.56 5.52
N LYS A 221 39.41 69.47 5.94
CA LYS A 221 38.29 69.89 5.09
C LYS A 221 38.87 70.49 3.81
N ASN A 222 38.55 69.89 2.65
CA ASN A 222 38.82 70.48 1.35
C ASN A 222 38.22 71.89 1.36
N ARG A 223 39.08 72.91 1.35
CA ARG A 223 38.66 74.30 1.18
C ARG A 223 38.51 74.53 -0.30
N ASP A 224 37.33 74.95 -0.73
CA ASP A 224 37.11 75.39 -2.11
C ASP A 224 38.15 76.48 -2.45
N PRO A 225 39.00 76.29 -3.47
CA PRO A 225 40.14 77.18 -3.72
C PRO A 225 39.71 78.59 -4.16
N LEU A 226 38.43 78.76 -4.53
CA LEU A 226 37.83 80.02 -4.97
C LEU A 226 37.20 80.81 -3.82
N LYS A 227 37.12 80.23 -2.61
CA LYS A 227 36.45 80.86 -1.48
C LYS A 227 37.33 81.97 -0.88
N GLY A 228 37.02 83.22 -1.22
CA GLY A 228 37.70 84.41 -0.73
C GLY A 228 38.37 85.27 -1.80
N LEU A 229 38.36 84.85 -3.08
CA LEU A 229 38.78 85.72 -4.18
C LEU A 229 37.65 86.68 -4.59
N SER A 230 38.03 87.91 -4.94
CA SER A 230 37.09 88.90 -5.46
C SER A 230 36.61 88.50 -6.88
N PRO A 231 35.37 88.85 -7.28
CA PRO A 231 34.84 88.46 -8.58
C PRO A 231 35.73 88.90 -9.75
N ALA A 232 36.33 90.08 -9.66
CA ALA A 232 37.26 90.59 -10.66
C ALA A 232 38.54 89.74 -10.77
N ALA A 233 39.07 89.23 -9.65
CA ALA A 233 40.25 88.37 -9.66
C ALA A 233 39.94 87.01 -10.33
N ILE A 234 38.74 86.46 -10.09
CA ILE A 234 38.28 85.23 -10.74
C ILE A 234 38.16 85.44 -12.27
N ASP A 235 37.61 86.56 -12.70
CA ASP A 235 37.46 86.89 -14.12
C ASP A 235 38.81 87.11 -14.82
N THR A 236 39.78 87.75 -14.15
CA THR A 236 41.14 87.90 -14.71
C THR A 236 41.86 86.58 -14.87
N LEU A 237 41.69 85.65 -13.93
CA LEU A 237 42.28 84.30 -13.96
C LEU A 237 41.63 83.45 -15.06
N ALA A 238 40.31 83.58 -15.23
CA ALA A 238 39.59 82.95 -16.34
C ALA A 238 40.02 83.52 -17.70
N GLN A 239 40.26 84.84 -17.80
CA GLN A 239 40.76 85.48 -19.02
C GLN A 239 42.22 85.10 -19.33
N SER A 240 43.08 84.93 -18.33
CA SER A 240 44.46 84.46 -18.54
C SER A 240 44.49 83.01 -19.01
N MET A 241 43.58 82.16 -18.51
CA MET A 241 43.48 80.77 -18.96
C MET A 241 42.88 80.62 -20.37
N LYS A 242 42.11 81.60 -20.87
CA LYS A 242 41.62 81.62 -22.26
C LYS A 242 42.62 82.17 -23.28
N ARG A 243 43.72 82.79 -22.82
CA ARG A 243 44.81 83.29 -23.68
C ARG A 243 46.02 82.33 -23.77
N LEU A 244 45.99 81.24 -23.00
CA LEU A 244 46.83 80.05 -23.16
C LEU A 244 46.18 79.11 -24.17
#